data_AF-A0A7C7T938-F1
#
_entry.id   AF-A0A7C7T938-F1
#
_cell.length_a   1.000
_cell.length_b   1.000
_cell.length_c   1.000
_cell.angle_alpha   90.00
_cell.angle_beta   90.00
_cell.angle_gamma   90.00
#
_symmetry.space_group_name_H-M   'P 1'
#
loop_
_entity.id
_entity.type
_entity.pdbx_description
1 polymer ?
#
loop_
_entity_poly.entity_id
_entity_poly.type
_entity_poly.pdbx_seq_one_letter_code
_entity_poly.pdbx_strand_id
1 'polypeptide(L)'
;MSDDVRIKKLRGSGGFVMAQVTDEQQGKGNLGGPDLFLAPIGRLDAEKIKKYSCNTCDQEYEGAPKIEYENPNEQVSENLFLVERGQYLCTACSSIIAEYREFKKSDELGG
;
A
#
# COMPACT_ATOMS: atom_id res chain seq x y z
N MET A 1 2.84 -22.85 -13.54
CA MET A 1 3.50 -21.62 -14.02
C MET A 1 4.23 -21.07 -12.82
N SER A 2 5.53 -20.78 -12.90
CA SER A 2 6.23 -20.16 -11.78
C SER A 2 5.77 -18.71 -11.72
N ASP A 3 4.71 -18.44 -10.96
CA ASP A 3 4.37 -17.11 -10.52
C ASP A 3 5.61 -16.60 -9.78
N ASP A 4 6.42 -15.83 -10.50
CA ASP A 4 7.67 -15.29 -10.03
C ASP A 4 7.33 -14.15 -9.08
N VAL A 5 6.89 -14.52 -7.88
CA VAL A 5 6.48 -13.61 -6.82
C VAL A 5 7.72 -12.92 -6.26
N ARG A 6 8.26 -11.99 -7.05
CA ARG A 6 9.43 -11.20 -6.69
C ARG A 6 9.06 -10.22 -5.59
N ILE A 7 9.86 -10.22 -4.53
CA ILE A 7 9.80 -9.18 -3.51
C ILE A 7 10.22 -7.86 -4.17
N LYS A 8 9.35 -6.85 -4.08
CA LYS A 8 9.60 -5.50 -4.61
C LYS A 8 9.64 -4.49 -3.49
N LYS A 9 10.45 -3.45 -3.68
CA LYS A 9 10.52 -2.29 -2.80
C LYS A 9 9.40 -1.32 -3.17
N LEU A 10 8.49 -1.09 -2.24
CA LEU A 10 7.35 -0.19 -2.40
C LEU A 10 7.56 1.00 -1.46
N ARG A 11 7.74 2.19 -2.03
CA ARG A 11 7.96 3.41 -1.26
C ARG A 11 6.66 3.97 -0.71
N GLY A 12 6.77 4.49 0.51
CA GLY A 12 5.77 5.30 1.17
C GLY A 12 6.33 6.67 1.55
N SER A 13 5.50 7.49 2.17
CA SER A 13 5.85 8.84 2.64
C SER A 13 6.88 8.85 3.77
N GLY A 14 6.86 7.84 4.65
CA GLY A 14 7.72 7.72 5.83
C GLY A 14 8.66 6.52 5.80
N GLY A 15 8.86 5.90 4.64
CA GLY A 15 9.77 4.76 4.50
C GLY A 15 9.47 3.91 3.28
N PHE A 16 9.67 2.61 3.40
CA PHE A 16 9.33 1.65 2.34
C PHE A 16 8.98 0.29 2.93
N VAL A 17 8.23 -0.51 2.18
CA VAL A 17 7.99 -1.92 2.49
C VAL A 17 8.55 -2.79 1.39
N MET A 18 8.95 -4.00 1.75
CA MET A 18 9.42 -5.01 0.82
C MET A 18 8.42 -6.14 0.85
N ALA A 19 7.63 -6.21 -0.21
CA ALA A 19 6.49 -7.11 -0.27
C ALA A 19 6.46 -7.86 -1.59
N GLN A 20 5.89 -9.05 -1.52
CA GLN A 20 5.51 -9.83 -2.68
C GLN A 20 4.31 -9.19 -3.36
N VAL A 21 4.46 -8.82 -4.62
CA VAL A 21 3.42 -8.14 -5.42
C VAL A 21 3.21 -8.83 -6.76
N THR A 22 1.96 -8.87 -7.21
CA THR A 22 1.60 -9.39 -8.54
C THR A 22 1.97 -8.39 -9.65
N ASP A 23 1.96 -8.83 -10.91
CA ASP A 23 2.16 -7.93 -12.06
C ASP A 23 1.13 -6.80 -12.10
N GLU A 24 -0.12 -7.07 -11.73
CA GLU A 24 -1.17 -6.03 -11.64
C GLU A 24 -0.84 -4.98 -10.57
N GLN A 25 -0.43 -5.43 -9.38
CA GLN A 25 -0.01 -4.53 -8.30
C GLN A 25 1.24 -3.74 -8.68
N GLN A 26 2.21 -4.36 -9.36
CA GLN A 26 3.38 -3.64 -9.88
C GLN A 26 2.97 -2.57 -10.91
N GLY A 27 2.03 -2.90 -11.80
CA GLY A 27 1.47 -1.94 -12.76
C GLY A 27 0.83 -0.74 -12.07
N LYS A 28 0.01 -0.97 -11.03
CA LYS A 28 -0.59 0.09 -10.21
C LYS A 28 0.47 0.93 -9.47
N GLY A 29 1.49 0.28 -8.92
CA GLY A 29 2.60 0.90 -8.20
C GLY A 29 3.50 1.79 -9.04
N ASN A 30 3.54 1.55 -10.36
CA ASN A 30 4.43 2.24 -11.27
C ASN A 30 3.79 3.55 -11.76
N LEU A 31 4.22 4.67 -11.18
CA LEU A 31 3.78 6.01 -11.55
C LEU A 31 4.64 6.64 -12.67
N GLY A 32 5.31 5.81 -13.49
CA GLY A 32 6.18 6.26 -14.59
C GLY A 32 7.63 6.54 -14.18
N GLY A 33 8.03 6.11 -12.98
CA GLY A 33 9.38 6.25 -12.43
C GLY A 33 10.06 4.91 -12.17
N PRO A 34 11.33 4.92 -11.71
CA PRO A 34 12.05 3.70 -11.36
C PRO A 34 11.58 3.06 -10.04
N ASP A 35 10.94 3.83 -9.17
CA ASP A 35 10.42 3.38 -7.87
C ASP A 35 8.94 3.00 -7.97
N LEU A 36 8.57 1.94 -7.26
CA LEU A 36 7.17 1.56 -7.05
C LEU A 36 6.64 2.22 -5.79
N PHE A 37 5.39 2.70 -5.83
CA PHE A 37 4.74 3.37 -4.71
C PHE A 37 3.62 2.52 -4.16
N LEU A 38 3.46 2.56 -2.83
CA LEU A 38 2.42 1.78 -2.18
C LEU A 38 1.04 2.45 -2.25
N ALA A 39 1.01 3.79 -2.32
CA ALA A 39 -0.21 4.58 -2.40
C ALA A 39 -1.21 4.13 -3.50
N PRO A 40 -0.79 3.92 -4.76
CA PRO A 40 -1.68 3.45 -5.83
C PRO A 40 -1.91 1.93 -5.84
N ILE A 41 -1.10 1.15 -5.11
CA ILE A 41 -1.27 -0.32 -5.03
C ILE A 41 -2.46 -0.69 -4.16
N GLY A 42 -2.64 0.05 -3.06
CA GLY A 42 -3.66 -0.25 -2.05
C GLY A 42 -3.16 -1.14 -0.93
N ARG A 43 -4.09 -1.83 -0.25
CA ARG A 43 -3.79 -2.71 0.86
C ARG A 43 -3.05 -3.96 0.38
N LEU A 44 -1.95 -4.26 1.04
CA LEU A 44 -1.18 -5.49 0.91
C LEU A 44 -1.42 -6.37 2.13
N ASP A 45 -1.52 -7.69 1.90
CA ASP A 45 -1.52 -8.66 2.98
C ASP A 45 -0.22 -8.59 3.77
N ALA A 46 -0.32 -8.54 5.09
CA ALA A 46 0.84 -8.54 5.98
C ALA A 46 1.77 -9.73 5.71
N GLU A 47 1.22 -10.89 5.34
CA GLU A 47 1.99 -12.11 5.02
C GLU A 47 2.88 -11.98 3.78
N LYS A 48 2.48 -11.13 2.83
CA LYS A 48 3.26 -10.81 1.63
C LYS A 48 4.42 -9.87 1.94
N ILE A 49 4.35 -9.11 3.04
CA ILE A 49 5.39 -8.19 3.46
C ILE A 49 6.46 -8.96 4.22
N LYS A 50 7.69 -8.92 3.72
CA LYS A 50 8.83 -9.62 4.35
C LYS A 50 9.61 -8.71 5.28
N LYS A 51 9.71 -7.43 4.94
CA LYS A 51 10.38 -6.42 5.76
C LYS A 51 9.83 -5.03 5.47
N TYR A 52 10.06 -4.11 6.39
CA TYR A 52 9.76 -2.70 6.19
C TYR A 52 10.86 -1.82 6.78
N SER A 53 10.94 -0.60 6.29
CA SER A 53 11.85 0.43 6.77
C SER A 53 11.05 1.63 7.23
N CYS A 54 11.42 2.17 8.38
CA CYS A 54 10.84 3.39 8.91
C CYS A 54 11.90 4.49 8.91
N ASN A 55 11.65 5.58 8.19
CA ASN A 55 12.54 6.74 8.15
C ASN A 55 12.58 7.46 9.50
N THR A 56 11.49 7.46 10.28
CA THR A 56 11.48 8.07 11.62
C THR A 56 12.44 7.36 12.58
N CYS A 57 12.53 6.02 12.48
CA CYS A 57 13.49 5.25 13.26
C CYS A 57 14.88 5.16 12.59
N ASP A 58 14.98 5.55 11.33
CA ASP A 58 16.12 5.29 10.45
C ASP A 58 16.58 3.81 10.48
N GLN A 59 15.61 2.88 10.55
CA GLN A 59 15.87 1.46 10.78
C GLN A 59 14.97 0.56 9.91
N GLU A 60 15.47 -0.63 9.57
CA GLU A 60 14.73 -1.72 8.96
C GLU A 60 14.24 -2.72 10.01
N TYR A 61 13.06 -3.29 9.77
CA TYR A 61 12.37 -4.24 10.63
C TYR A 61 11.92 -5.44 9.79
N GLU A 62 12.04 -6.64 10.36
CA GLU A 62 11.54 -7.87 9.73
C GLU A 62 10.04 -8.03 9.96
N GLY A 63 9.36 -8.62 8.97
CA GLY A 63 7.92 -8.80 8.97
C GLY A 63 7.14 -7.60 8.41
N ALA A 64 5.85 -7.55 8.75
CA ALA A 64 4.95 -6.50 8.31
C ALA A 64 4.83 -5.37 9.35
N PRO A 65 4.71 -4.11 8.92
CA PRO A 65 4.29 -3.04 9.81
C PRO A 65 2.82 -3.23 10.23
N LYS A 66 2.37 -2.49 11.24
CA LYS A 66 0.95 -2.50 11.64
C LYS A 66 0.14 -1.83 10.53
N ILE A 67 -0.83 -2.54 9.96
CA ILE A 67 -1.71 -2.00 8.91
C ILE A 67 -3.04 -1.63 9.55
N GLU A 68 -3.39 -0.35 9.55
CA GLU A 68 -4.70 0.13 9.97
C GLU A 68 -5.45 0.65 8.75
N TYR A 69 -6.73 0.32 8.65
CA TYR A 69 -7.56 0.71 7.51
C TYR A 69 -8.99 0.94 7.96
N GLU A 70 -9.68 1.77 7.20
CA GLU A 70 -11.07 2.13 7.43
C GLU A 70 -11.79 2.27 6.08
N ASN A 71 -13.09 2.00 6.10
CA ASN A 71 -13.94 2.04 4.92
C ASN A 71 -14.94 3.20 5.02
N PRO A 72 -14.51 4.44 4.71
CA PRO A 72 -15.35 5.61 4.90
C PRO A 72 -16.54 5.63 3.90
N ASN A 73 -16.40 4.99 2.73
CA ASN A 73 -17.39 5.05 1.65
C ASN A 73 -17.80 6.50 1.31
N GLU A 74 -16.83 7.40 1.33
CA GLU A 74 -17.06 8.83 1.19
C GLU A 74 -17.08 9.21 -0.30
N GLN A 75 -18.09 9.97 -0.72
CA GLN A 75 -18.16 10.49 -2.07
C GLN A 75 -17.19 11.67 -2.22
N VAL A 76 -16.07 11.45 -2.90
CA VAL A 76 -15.05 12.49 -3.15
C VAL A 76 -15.42 13.35 -4.35
N SER A 77 -16.07 12.75 -5.35
CA SER A 77 -16.57 13.41 -6.56
C SER A 77 -17.85 12.72 -7.05
N GLU A 78 -18.58 13.37 -7.98
CA GLU A 78 -19.85 12.88 -8.55
C GLU A 78 -19.76 11.41 -9.06
N ASN A 79 -18.57 10.98 -9.50
CA ASN A 79 -18.30 9.63 -9.99
C ASN A 79 -17.16 8.88 -9.26
N LEU A 80 -16.77 9.29 -8.05
CA LEU A 80 -15.62 8.71 -7.34
C LEU A 80 -15.87 8.63 -5.82
N PHE A 81 -15.79 7.43 -5.28
CA PHE A 81 -15.93 7.14 -3.85
C PHE A 81 -14.61 6.65 -3.27
N LEU A 82 -14.20 7.21 -2.14
CA LEU A 82 -13.14 6.65 -1.30
C LEU A 82 -13.75 5.51 -0.48
N VAL A 83 -13.58 4.29 -0.96
CA VAL A 83 -14.17 3.10 -0.34
C VAL A 83 -13.30 2.52 0.76
N GLU A 84 -11.98 2.74 0.66
CA GLU A 84 -11.02 2.31 1.68
C GLU A 84 -9.89 3.32 1.74
N ARG A 85 -9.44 3.63 2.95
CA ARG A 85 -8.14 4.26 3.18
C ARG A 85 -7.43 3.49 4.26
N GLY A 86 -6.11 3.41 4.16
CA GLY A 86 -5.34 2.81 5.23
C GLY A 86 -3.91 3.32 5.29
N GLN A 87 -3.28 2.98 6.40
CA GLN A 87 -1.99 3.46 6.81
C GLN A 87 -1.15 2.29 7.31
N TYR A 88 0.13 2.32 6.96
CA TYR A 88 1.16 1.39 7.40
C TYR A 88 1.94 2.08 8.50
N LEU A 89 1.82 1.59 9.72
CA LEU A 89 2.42 2.17 10.92
C LEU A 89 3.60 1.32 11.38
N CYS A 90 4.71 1.95 11.71
CA CYS A 90 5.84 1.27 12.30
C CYS A 90 5.44 0.65 13.65
N THR A 91 5.77 -0.61 13.87
CA THR A 91 5.44 -1.30 15.13
C THR A 91 6.29 -0.82 16.32
N ALA A 92 7.41 -0.15 16.06
CA ALA A 92 8.31 0.37 17.09
C ALA A 92 7.94 1.79 17.56
N CYS A 93 7.61 2.70 16.64
CA CYS A 93 7.36 4.11 16.96
C CYS A 93 5.96 4.62 16.57
N SER A 94 5.11 3.75 16.01
CA SER A 94 3.75 4.09 15.51
C SER A 94 3.71 5.22 14.47
N SER A 95 4.86 5.55 13.86
CA SER A 95 4.90 6.52 12.76
C SER A 95 4.37 5.94 11.47
N ILE A 96 3.76 6.78 10.64
CA ILE A 96 3.24 6.42 9.33
C ILE A 96 4.39 6.20 8.36
N ILE A 97 4.53 4.97 7.86
CA ILE A 97 5.49 4.56 6.83
C ILE A 97 4.92 4.83 5.45
N ALA A 98 3.65 4.48 5.25
CA ALA A 98 2.96 4.64 3.97
C ALA A 98 1.46 4.81 4.20
N GLU A 99 0.78 5.42 3.24
CA GLU A 99 -0.67 5.55 3.21
C GLU A 99 -1.16 5.14 1.83
N TYR A 100 -2.34 4.55 1.78
CA TYR A 100 -3.02 4.19 0.53
C TYR A 100 -4.49 4.59 0.59
N ARG A 101 -5.05 4.77 -0.60
CA ARG A 101 -6.46 5.13 -0.80
C ARG A 101 -7.00 4.30 -1.95
N GLU A 102 -8.08 3.60 -1.72
CA GLU A 102 -8.82 2.87 -2.73
C GLU A 102 -10.05 3.67 -3.14
N PHE A 103 -10.10 3.99 -4.43
CA PHE A 103 -11.21 4.70 -5.02
C PHE A 103 -12.00 3.76 -5.92
N LYS A 104 -13.33 3.80 -5.82
CA LYS A 104 -14.24 3.13 -6.76
C LYS A 104 -15.10 4.15 -7.46
N LYS A 105 -15.39 3.91 -8.74
CA LYS A 105 -16.34 4.74 -9.48
C LYS A 105 -17.77 4.27 -9.21
N SER A 106 -18.73 5.19 -9.30
CA SER A 106 -20.17 4.90 -9.11
C SER A 106 -20.68 3.78 -10.01
N ASP A 107 -20.15 3.70 -11.23
CA ASP A 107 -20.51 2.70 -12.26
C ASP A 107 -20.18 1.26 -11.81
N GLU A 108 -19.16 1.09 -10.96
CA GLU A 108 -18.70 -0.22 -10.46
C GLU A 108 -19.41 -0.66 -9.17
N LEU A 109 -20.28 0.18 -8.60
CA LEU A 109 -21.07 -0.11 -7.41
C LEU A 109 -22.48 -0.64 -7.73
N GLY A 110 -22.87 -0.69 -9.01
CA GLY A 110 -24.24 -0.97 -9.47
C GLY A 110 -24.43 -2.23 -10.32
N GLY A 111 -23.56 -3.23 -10.21
CA GLY A 111 -23.68 -4.53 -10.89
C GLY A 111 -24.55 -5.54 -10.15
#